data_AF-A0A7X7PI82-F1
#
_entry.id   AF-A0A7X7PI82-F1
#
_cell.length_a   1.000
_cell.length_b   1.000
_cell.length_c   1.000
_cell.angle_alpha   90.00
_cell.angle_beta   90.00
_cell.angle_gamma   90.00
#
_symmetry.space_group_name_H-M   'P 1'
#
loop_
_entity.id
_entity.type
_entity.pdbx_description
1 polymer ?
#
loop_
_entity_poly.entity_id
_entity_poly.type
_entity_poly.pdbx_seq_one_letter_code
_entity_poly.pdbx_strand_id
1 'polypeptide(L)' 'MNYTELTDQEVIARALEGREAAYRELIGRYERPVFSLIYRLVRDRERAEDLAQDTFIKVLNHLERYDPTYKFSSWIFKI' A
#
# COMPACT_ATOMS: atom_id res chain seq x y z
N MET A 1 -2.91 15.21 -12.89
CA MET A 1 -2.05 14.06 -13.24
C MET A 1 -2.87 12.81 -13.01
N ASN A 2 -2.92 11.90 -13.99
CA ASN A 2 -3.65 10.64 -13.83
C ASN A 2 -2.69 9.60 -13.23
N TYR A 3 -2.84 9.27 -11.95
CA TYR A 3 -1.94 8.31 -11.30
C TYR A 3 -2.24 6.87 -11.71
N THR A 4 -3.44 6.57 -12.20
CA THR A 4 -3.86 5.20 -12.57
C THR A 4 -3.05 4.58 -13.71
N GLU A 5 -2.46 5.39 -14.57
CA GLU A 5 -1.60 4.96 -15.69
C GLU A 5 -0.13 4.78 -15.30
N LEU A 6 0.26 5.26 -14.11
CA LEU A 6 1.62 5.15 -13.63
C LEU A 6 1.91 3.78 -13.03
N THR A 7 3.15 3.35 -13.13
CA THR A 7 3.67 2.20 -12.38
C THR A 7 3.68 2.48 -10.87
N ASP A 8 3.73 1.44 -10.04
CA ASP A 8 3.82 1.62 -8.59
C ASP A 8 5.05 2.43 -8.19
N GLN A 9 6.19 2.20 -8.85
CA GLN A 9 7.43 2.95 -8.59
C GLN A 9 7.25 4.45 -8.84
N GLU A 10 6.59 4.82 -9.93
CA GLU A 10 6.31 6.23 -10.25
C GLU A 10 5.34 6.85 -9.25
N VAL A 11 4.28 6.12 -8.86
CA VAL A 11 3.35 6.58 -7.82
C VAL A 11 4.09 6.78 -6.48
N ILE A 12 4.95 5.84 -6.09
CA ILE A 12 5.74 5.91 -4.86
C ILE A 12 6.71 7.09 -4.90
N ALA A 13 7.40 7.33 -6.01
CA ALA A 13 8.27 8.49 -6.16
C ALA A 13 7.51 9.80 -5.91
N ARG A 14 6.30 9.95 -6.47
CA ARG A 14 5.46 11.14 -6.21
C ARG A 14 4.92 11.19 -4.78
N ALA A 15 4.63 10.05 -4.18
CA ALA A 15 4.24 9.97 -2.78
C ALA A 15 5.37 10.48 -1.86
N LEU A 16 6.62 10.07 -2.12
CA LEU A 16 7.81 10.53 -1.41
C LEU A 16 8.10 12.04 -1.61
N GLU A 17 7.64 12.63 -2.70
CA GLU A 17 7.63 14.09 -2.91
C GLU A 17 6.52 14.82 -2.10
N GLY A 18 5.74 14.11 -1.30
CA GLY A 18 4.65 14.67 -0.50
C GLY A 18 3.34 14.86 -1.26
N ARG A 19 3.17 14.23 -2.44
CA ARG A 19 1.92 14.33 -3.20
C ARG A 19 0.83 13.44 -2.59
N GLU A 20 -0.10 14.02 -1.84
CA GLU A 20 -1.24 13.30 -1.23
C GLU A 20 -2.05 12.43 -2.18
N ALA A 21 -2.23 12.89 -3.43
CA ALA A 21 -2.96 12.12 -4.44
C ALA A 21 -2.23 10.83 -4.83
N ALA A 22 -0.89 10.81 -4.76
CA ALA A 22 -0.10 9.62 -5.01
C ALA A 22 -0.21 8.60 -3.85
N TYR A 23 -0.25 9.08 -2.60
CA TYR A 23 -0.54 8.23 -1.45
C TYR A 23 -1.92 7.57 -1.55
N ARG A 24 -2.95 8.36 -1.93
CA ARG A 24 -4.31 7.84 -2.13
C ARG A 24 -4.37 6.79 -3.24
N GLU A 25 -3.70 7.03 -4.36
CA GLU A 25 -3.58 6.03 -5.43
C GLU A 25 -2.93 4.74 -4.91
N LEU A 26 -1.80 4.85 -4.20
CA LEU A 26 -1.08 3.71 -3.69
C LEU A 26 -1.93 2.86 -2.74
N ILE A 27 -2.66 3.51 -1.82
CA ILE A 27 -3.61 2.82 -0.93
C ILE A 27 -4.72 2.15 -1.76
N GLY A 28 -5.35 2.89 -2.69
CA GLY A 28 -6.46 2.36 -3.49
C GLY A 28 -6.10 1.12 -4.32
N ARG A 29 -4.86 1.05 -4.84
CA ARG A 29 -4.35 -0.13 -5.56
C ARG A 29 -4.26 -1.37 -4.67
N TYR A 30 -3.93 -1.18 -3.40
CA TYR A 30 -3.57 -2.26 -2.49
C TYR A 30 -4.63 -2.56 -1.42
N GLU A 31 -5.64 -1.71 -1.25
CA GLU A 31 -6.72 -1.88 -0.27
C GLU A 31 -7.37 -3.26 -0.37
N ARG A 32 -7.89 -3.60 -1.56
CA ARG A 32 -8.56 -4.90 -1.78
C ARG A 32 -7.60 -6.10 -1.64
N PRO A 33 -6.40 -6.12 -2.26
CA PRO A 33 -5.46 -7.23 -2.08
C PRO A 33 -5.03 -7.46 -0.63
N VAL A 34 -4.71 -6.38 0.11
CA VAL A 34 -4.27 -6.45 1.52
C VAL A 34 -5.40 -6.95 2.40
N PHE A 35 -6.58 -6.32 2.30
CA PHE A 35 -7.76 -6.77 3.03
C PHE A 35 -8.09 -8.24 2.73
N SER A 36 -8.08 -8.64 1.46
CA SER A 36 -8.38 -10.03 1.05
C SER A 36 -7.37 -11.04 1.58
N LEU A 37 -6.10 -10.67 1.72
CA LEU A 37 -5.10 -11.53 2.35
C LEU A 37 -5.38 -11.66 3.85
N ILE A 38 -5.51 -10.54 4.56
CA ILE A 38 -5.72 -10.53 6.01
C ILE A 38 -7.01 -11.26 6.37
N TYR A 39 -8.11 -10.99 5.67
CA TYR A 39 -9.39 -11.66 5.88
C TYR A 39 -9.30 -13.18 5.73
N ARG A 40 -8.51 -13.69 4.77
CA ARG A 40 -8.30 -15.14 4.62
C ARG A 40 -7.58 -15.77 5.82
N LEU A 41 -6.72 -15.00 6.49
CA LEU A 41 -5.96 -15.43 7.67
C LEU A 41 -6.80 -15.38 8.95
N VAL A 42 -7.54 -14.29 9.18
CA VAL A 42 -8.26 -14.07 10.44
C VAL A 42 -9.72 -14.51 10.41
N ARG A 43 -10.33 -14.63 9.23
CA ARG A 43 -11.74 -15.02 9.00
C ARG A 43 -12.76 -14.17 9.75
N ASP A 44 -12.40 -12.92 9.99
CA ASP A 44 -13.18 -11.92 10.73
C ASP A 44 -13.07 -10.61 9.95
N ARG A 45 -14.23 -10.01 9.62
CA ARG A 45 -14.27 -8.81 8.78
C ARG A 45 -13.74 -7.59 9.53
N GLU A 46 -14.24 -7.32 10.72
CA GLU A 46 -13.87 -6.12 11.50
C GLU A 46 -12.39 -6.15 11.83
N ARG A 47 -11.88 -7.30 12.31
CA ARG A 47 -10.44 -7.46 12.55
C ARG A 47 -9.60 -7.30 11.30
N ALA A 48 -10.10 -7.75 10.15
CA ALA A 48 -9.38 -7.58 8.89
C ALA A 48 -9.34 -6.12 8.43
N GLU A 49 -10.40 -5.36 8.68
CA GLU A 49 -10.45 -3.90 8.40
C GLU A 49 -9.45 -3.16 9.30
N ASP A 50 -9.43 -3.46 10.60
CA ASP A 50 -8.49 -2.84 11.56
C ASP A 50 -7.02 -3.16 11.20
N LEU A 51 -6.70 -4.43 10.97
CA LEU A 51 -5.34 -4.86 10.60
C LEU A 51 -4.90 -4.30 9.24
N ALA A 52 -5.82 -4.15 8.28
CA ALA A 52 -5.51 -3.54 7.00
C ALA A 52 -5.13 -2.06 7.17
N GLN A 53 -5.89 -1.31 7.98
CA GLN A 53 -5.56 0.08 8.31
C GLN A 53 -4.18 0.20 8.95
N ASP A 54 -3.88 -0.61 9.97
CA ASP A 54 -2.56 -0.64 10.62
C ASP A 54 -1.44 -0.97 9.64
N THR A 55 -1.68 -1.90 8.71
CA THR A 55 -0.73 -2.25 7.66
C THR A 55 -0.44 -1.04 6.77
N PHE A 56 -1.47 -0.31 6.33
CA PHE A 56 -1.26 0.89 5.51
C PHE A 56 -0.51 1.99 6.26
N ILE A 57 -0.81 2.20 7.55
CA ILE A 57 -0.06 3.17 8.37
C ILE A 57 1.43 2.80 8.40
N LYS A 58 1.77 1.52 8.61
CA LYS A 58 3.17 1.06 8.57
C LYS A 58 3.80 1.23 7.19
N VAL A 59 3.08 0.90 6.12
CA VAL A 59 3.52 1.10 4.74
C VAL A 59 3.90 2.53 4.49
N LEU A 60 3.04 3.48 4.85
CA LEU A 60 3.28 4.90 4.65
C LEU A 60 4.49 5.39 5.47
N ASN A 61 4.59 4.97 6.73
CA ASN A 61 5.70 5.33 7.62
C ASN A 61 7.06 4.76 7.17
N HIS A 62 7.06 3.65 6.43
CA HIS A 62 8.27 2.99 5.95
C HIS A 62 8.50 3.14 4.45
N LEU A 63 7.66 3.91 3.75
CA LEU A 63 7.69 4.01 2.29
C LEU A 63 9.05 4.50 1.77
N GLU A 64 9.71 5.38 2.51
CA GLU A 64 11.07 5.88 2.21
C GLU A 64 12.14 4.78 2.19
N ARG A 65 11.88 3.62 2.84
CA ARG A 65 12.79 2.48 2.91
C ARG A 65 12.53 1.44 1.82
N TYR A 66 11.53 1.67 0.97
CA TYR A 66 11.22 0.78 -0.14
C TYR A 66 12.34 0.84 -1.18
N ASP A 67 12.93 -0.31 -1.48
CA ASP A 67 13.89 -0.46 -2.57
C ASP A 67 13.14 -0.81 -3.88
N PRO A 68 13.17 0.08 -4.90
CA PRO A 68 12.46 -0.12 -6.15
C PRO A 68 12.99 -1.30 -6.98
N THR A 69 14.13 -1.91 -6.64
CA THR A 69 14.60 -3.15 -7.29
C THR A 69 13.65 -4.33 -7.08
N TYR A 70 12.81 -4.28 -6.03
CA TYR A 70 11.78 -5.27 -5.75
C TYR A 70 10.39 -4.76 -6.14
N LYS A 71 9.47 -5.67 -6.49
CA LYS A 71 8.06 -5.30 -6.70
C LYS A 71 7.46 -4.80 -5.40
N PHE A 72 6.78 -3.65 -5.43
CA PHE A 72 6.11 -3.09 -4.26
C PHE A 72 5.08 -4.05 -3.66
N SER A 73 4.34 -4.77 -4.51
CA SER A 73 3.42 -5.83 -4.09
C SER A 73 4.08 -6.93 -3.24
N SER A 74 5.38 -7.19 -3.41
CA SER A 74 6.12 -8.16 -2.58
C SER A 74 6.62 -7.55 -1.27
N TRP A 75 6.85 -6.23 -1.25
CA TRP A 75 7.33 -5.50 -0.09
C TRP A 75 6.19 -5.20 0.90
N ILE A 76 5.01 -4.80 0.41
CA ILE A 76 3.84 -4.48 1.25
C ILE A 76 3.39 -5.67 2.11
N PHE A 77 3.51 -6.91 1.62
CA PHE A 77 3.15 -8.11 2.37
C PHE A 77 4.24 -8.59 3.35
N LYS A 78 5.38 -7.91 3.43
CA LYS A 78 6.49 -8.21 4.36
C LYS A 78 6.60 -7.23 5.54
N ILE A 79 5.79 -6.18 5.53
CA ILE A 79 5.76 -5.13 6.56
C ILE A 79 5.22 -5.63 7.89
#